data_AF-A0A3M1DNY4-F1
#
_entry.id   AF-A0A3M1DNY4-F1
#
_cell.length_a   1.000
_cell.length_b   1.000
_cell.length_c   1.000
_cell.angle_alpha   90.00
_cell.angle_beta   90.00
_cell.angle_gamma   90.00
#
_symmetry.space_group_name_H-M   'P 1'
#
loop_
_entity.id
_entity.type
_entity.pdbx_description
1 polymer ?
#
loop_
_entity_poly.entity_id
_entity_poly.type
_entity_poly.pdbx_seq_one_letter_code
_entity_poly.pdbx_strand_id
1 'polypeptide(L)'
;QYTYLATGDFNGDGTTDVLWLRNANGKVIVDLMSTAGTVQATNTLKFRDPAQYTYLAAGDFNGDGTTDVLWLKSNGRVFVDLITVGSVLTSNALKFRDAVQWTYLASGDFNGDGTTDVLWLKSNGRVYVDLMSTAGTVQASNALKFRDSAQYTYLAAGDFNGDGTTDALWLRNANGKVIVGLMSGTGTVQATNTLKIRDPAQYTYLAAGDFNGDGTTDVLWLKSNGRVFVDLITAGSVLSTNALNWRSTPGWVLLSK
;
A
#
# COMPACT_ATOMS: atom_id res chain seq x y z
N GLN A 1 -24.23 7.10 7.91
CA GLN A 1 -22.99 6.44 8.38
C GLN A 1 -21.89 6.76 7.39
N TYR A 2 -20.69 7.00 7.91
CA TYR A 2 -19.48 7.25 7.14
C TYR A 2 -18.54 6.07 7.32
N THR A 3 -17.82 5.72 6.26
CA THR A 3 -16.71 4.76 6.28
C THR A 3 -15.43 5.56 6.09
N TYR A 4 -14.49 5.43 7.02
CA TYR A 4 -13.12 5.92 6.81
C TYR A 4 -12.50 5.15 5.65
N LEU A 5 -11.88 5.87 4.70
CA LEU A 5 -11.19 5.25 3.57
C LEU A 5 -9.69 5.39 3.69
N ALA A 6 -9.19 6.61 3.89
CA ALA A 6 -7.77 6.91 3.80
C ALA A 6 -7.41 8.21 4.53
N THR A 7 -6.12 8.38 4.74
CA THR A 7 -5.48 9.67 5.03
C THR A 7 -4.46 9.98 3.95
N GLY A 8 -4.24 11.26 3.67
CA GLY A 8 -3.26 11.74 2.69
C GLY A 8 -3.36 13.25 2.53
N ASP A 9 -2.43 13.89 1.83
CA ASP A 9 -2.49 15.32 1.53
C ASP A 9 -3.34 15.54 0.27
N PHE A 10 -4.64 15.83 0.42
CA PHE A 10 -5.58 15.90 -0.72
C PHE A 10 -5.67 17.32 -1.30
N ASN A 11 -4.99 18.30 -0.73
CA ASN A 11 -4.95 19.68 -1.22
C ASN A 11 -3.54 20.20 -1.56
N GLY A 12 -2.49 19.42 -1.29
CA GLY A 12 -1.10 19.73 -1.58
C GLY A 12 -0.47 20.73 -0.59
N ASP A 13 -1.00 20.85 0.63
CA ASP A 13 -0.51 21.82 1.63
C ASP A 13 0.53 21.26 2.61
N GLY A 14 0.86 19.96 2.48
CA GLY A 14 1.79 19.22 3.33
C GLY A 14 1.15 18.68 4.63
N THR A 15 -0.14 18.91 4.85
CA THR A 15 -0.88 18.39 6.00
C THR A 15 -1.67 17.15 5.62
N THR A 16 -1.69 16.15 6.50
CA THR A 16 -2.50 14.95 6.28
C THR A 16 -3.98 15.23 6.53
N ASP A 17 -4.78 15.07 5.48
CA ASP A 17 -6.23 15.15 5.45
C ASP A 17 -6.91 13.78 5.62
N VAL A 18 -8.25 13.75 5.70
CA VAL A 18 -9.02 12.51 5.92
C VAL A 18 -10.11 12.31 4.86
N LEU A 19 -10.12 11.13 4.24
CA LEU A 19 -11.08 10.74 3.20
C LEU A 19 -12.17 9.81 3.74
N TRP A 20 -13.42 10.14 3.40
CA TRP A 20 -14.61 9.45 3.86
C TRP A 20 -15.54 9.05 2.72
N LEU A 21 -16.21 7.90 2.87
CA LEU A 21 -17.37 7.50 2.07
C LEU A 21 -18.65 7.62 2.87
N ARG A 22 -19.61 8.40 2.37
CA ARG A 22 -20.97 8.45 2.94
C ARG A 22 -21.81 7.31 2.38
N ASN A 23 -21.92 6.21 3.14
CA ASN A 23 -22.59 4.98 2.72
C ASN A 23 -24.04 5.16 2.23
N ALA A 24 -24.75 6.16 2.75
CA ALA A 24 -26.16 6.39 2.41
C ALA A 24 -26.39 6.84 0.97
N ASN A 25 -25.40 7.47 0.33
CA ASN A 25 -25.57 8.03 -1.02
C ASN A 25 -24.29 8.03 -1.86
N GLY A 26 -23.23 7.36 -1.41
CA GLY A 26 -21.97 7.25 -2.14
C GLY A 26 -21.17 8.54 -2.24
N LYS A 27 -21.49 9.58 -1.45
CA LYS A 27 -20.74 10.83 -1.50
C LYS A 27 -19.34 10.61 -0.90
N VAL A 28 -18.31 10.81 -1.72
CA VAL A 28 -16.92 10.83 -1.27
C VAL A 28 -16.58 12.24 -0.81
N ILE A 29 -16.09 12.36 0.41
CA ILE A 29 -15.85 13.62 1.10
C ILE A 29 -14.43 13.60 1.64
N VAL A 30 -13.76 14.74 1.58
CA VAL A 30 -12.47 14.96 2.22
C VAL A 30 -12.61 16.05 3.27
N ASP A 31 -12.13 15.77 4.48
CA ASP A 31 -11.92 16.78 5.51
C ASP A 31 -10.48 17.28 5.39
N LEU A 32 -10.33 18.55 5.01
CA LEU A 32 -9.04 19.23 4.92
C LEU A 32 -8.62 19.68 6.31
N MET A 33 -7.42 19.30 6.72
CA MET A 33 -6.93 19.41 8.08
C MET A 33 -5.92 20.55 8.20
N SER A 34 -5.94 21.24 9.34
CA SER A 34 -4.87 22.17 9.72
C SER A 34 -3.69 21.42 10.31
N THR A 35 -2.51 22.02 10.30
CA THR A 35 -1.34 21.57 11.08
C THR A 35 -1.60 21.47 12.59
N ALA A 36 -2.64 22.12 13.12
CA ALA A 36 -3.11 22.00 14.50
C ALA A 36 -4.04 20.79 14.76
N GLY A 37 -4.30 19.94 13.75
CA GLY A 37 -5.15 18.74 13.88
C GLY A 37 -6.66 19.01 13.88
N THR A 38 -7.11 20.18 13.39
CA THR A 38 -8.53 20.55 13.26
C THR A 38 -9.00 20.56 11.81
N VAL A 39 -10.27 20.27 11.56
CA VAL A 39 -10.89 20.37 10.22
C VAL A 39 -11.04 21.85 9.84
N GLN A 40 -10.42 22.28 8.76
CA GLN A 40 -10.55 23.64 8.20
C GLN A 40 -11.71 23.73 7.20
N ALA A 41 -11.87 22.71 6.36
CA ALA A 41 -12.90 22.65 5.34
C ALA A 41 -13.30 21.20 5.06
N THR A 42 -14.52 21.00 4.56
CA THR A 42 -15.01 19.68 4.14
C THR A 42 -15.49 19.77 2.70
N ASN A 43 -14.74 19.16 1.79
CA ASN A 43 -15.05 19.19 0.37
C ASN A 43 -15.74 17.91 -0.09
N THR A 44 -16.59 18.07 -1.10
CA THR A 44 -17.19 16.94 -1.80
C THR A 44 -16.40 16.67 -3.05
N LEU A 45 -15.78 15.49 -3.13
CA LEU A 45 -14.97 15.10 -4.28
C LEU A 45 -15.85 14.61 -5.43
N LYS A 46 -16.44 13.43 -5.25
CA LYS A 46 -17.24 12.76 -6.27
C LYS A 46 -18.25 11.81 -5.64
N PHE A 47 -19.23 11.37 -6.41
CA PHE A 47 -20.14 10.30 -6.03
C PHE A 47 -19.61 8.95 -6.53
N ARG A 48 -19.45 8.01 -5.60
CA ARG A 48 -19.09 6.59 -5.82
C ARG A 48 -20.14 5.73 -5.14
N ASP A 49 -21.04 5.14 -5.91
CA ASP A 49 -22.03 4.19 -5.39
C ASP A 49 -21.31 3.03 -4.68
N PRO A 50 -21.47 2.85 -3.35
CA PRO A 50 -20.79 1.80 -2.61
C PRO A 50 -21.15 0.38 -3.09
N ALA A 51 -22.28 0.20 -3.79
CA ALA A 51 -22.65 -1.09 -4.38
C ALA A 51 -21.86 -1.39 -5.68
N GLN A 52 -21.24 -0.38 -6.29
CA GLN A 52 -20.52 -0.52 -7.55
C GLN A 52 -19.04 -0.20 -7.46
N TYR A 53 -18.59 0.51 -6.44
CA TYR A 53 -17.20 0.93 -6.29
C TYR A 53 -16.63 0.44 -4.97
N THR A 54 -15.46 -0.18 -5.06
CA THR A 54 -14.63 -0.55 -3.92
C THR A 54 -13.42 0.39 -3.90
N TYR A 55 -13.18 1.04 -2.77
CA TYR A 55 -11.94 1.78 -2.53
C TYR A 55 -10.77 0.80 -2.52
N LEU A 56 -9.68 1.14 -3.23
CA LEU A 56 -8.46 0.33 -3.23
C LEU A 56 -7.32 1.03 -2.48
N ALA A 57 -7.04 2.28 -2.83
CA ALA A 57 -5.85 2.97 -2.36
C ALA A 57 -5.97 4.49 -2.46
N ALA A 58 -5.12 5.18 -1.73
CA ALA A 58 -4.81 6.59 -1.91
C ALA A 58 -3.29 6.74 -2.12
N GLY A 59 -2.87 7.69 -2.95
CA GLY A 59 -1.47 7.95 -3.28
C GLY A 59 -1.37 8.94 -4.44
N ASP A 60 -0.21 9.54 -4.67
CA ASP A 60 0.03 10.49 -5.75
C ASP A 60 0.21 9.75 -7.08
N PHE A 61 -0.89 9.51 -7.82
CA PHE A 61 -0.91 8.63 -9.00
C PHE A 61 -0.51 9.38 -10.29
N ASN A 62 -0.22 10.68 -10.21
CA ASN A 62 0.26 11.53 -11.31
C ASN A 62 1.54 12.33 -10.98
N GLY A 63 2.11 12.18 -9.79
CA GLY A 63 3.36 12.82 -9.37
C GLY A 63 3.24 14.32 -9.17
N ASP A 64 2.05 14.85 -8.83
CA ASP A 64 1.83 16.29 -8.67
C ASP A 64 1.97 16.79 -7.23
N GLY A 65 2.24 15.88 -6.29
CA GLY A 65 2.36 16.16 -4.86
C GLY A 65 1.04 16.08 -4.09
N THR A 66 -0.09 15.90 -4.77
CA THR A 66 -1.41 15.71 -4.15
C THR A 66 -1.76 14.22 -4.09
N THR A 67 -2.47 13.82 -3.06
CA THR A 67 -2.98 12.46 -2.92
C THR A 67 -4.22 12.28 -3.80
N ASP A 68 -4.18 11.26 -4.66
CA ASP A 68 -5.29 10.81 -5.51
C ASP A 68 -5.96 9.56 -4.93
N VAL A 69 -7.03 9.07 -5.58
CA VAL A 69 -7.79 7.90 -5.10
C VAL A 69 -8.02 6.86 -6.19
N LEU A 70 -7.65 5.61 -5.89
CA LEU A 70 -7.84 4.45 -6.75
C LEU A 70 -9.10 3.66 -6.37
N TRP A 71 -9.93 3.36 -7.37
CA TRP A 71 -11.19 2.65 -7.22
C TRP A 71 -11.28 1.44 -8.15
N LEU A 72 -11.85 0.35 -7.65
CA LEU A 72 -12.30 -0.77 -8.45
C LEU A 72 -13.80 -0.69 -8.66
N LYS A 73 -14.24 -0.64 -9.92
CA LYS A 73 -15.66 -0.79 -10.25
C LYS A 73 -16.04 -2.27 -10.31
N SER A 74 -17.26 -2.61 -9.93
CA SER A 74 -17.81 -3.98 -9.91
C SER A 74 -17.76 -4.69 -11.27
N ASN A 75 -17.69 -3.95 -12.37
CA ASN A 75 -17.49 -4.51 -13.70
C ASN A 75 -16.03 -4.85 -14.02
N GLY A 76 -15.08 -4.62 -13.11
CA GLY A 76 -13.66 -4.88 -13.26
C GLY A 76 -12.84 -3.71 -13.81
N ARG A 77 -13.43 -2.55 -14.13
CA ARG A 77 -12.65 -1.39 -14.57
C ARG A 77 -12.08 -0.66 -13.36
N VAL A 78 -10.78 -0.37 -13.39
CA VAL A 78 -10.11 0.45 -12.39
C VAL A 78 -10.21 1.92 -12.79
N PHE A 79 -10.42 2.80 -11.82
CA PHE A 79 -10.43 4.24 -12.00
C PHE A 79 -9.46 4.89 -11.03
N VAL A 80 -8.77 5.94 -11.48
CA VAL A 80 -8.06 6.87 -10.61
C VAL A 80 -8.75 8.23 -10.66
N ASP A 81 -9.10 8.75 -9.49
CA ASP A 81 -9.58 10.12 -9.32
C ASP A 81 -8.38 10.99 -9.02
N LEU A 82 -7.96 11.80 -9.99
CA LEU A 82 -6.91 12.78 -9.81
C LEU A 82 -7.49 13.98 -9.07
N ILE A 83 -6.88 14.35 -7.95
CA ILE A 83 -7.35 15.38 -7.04
C ILE A 83 -6.40 16.57 -7.10
N THR A 84 -6.97 17.77 -7.14
CA THR A 84 -6.21 19.00 -7.03
C THR A 84 -6.97 19.94 -6.10
N VAL A 85 -6.27 20.49 -5.12
CA VAL A 85 -6.83 21.47 -4.17
C VAL A 85 -8.15 20.98 -3.53
N GLY A 86 -8.18 19.71 -3.11
CA GLY A 86 -9.34 19.09 -2.46
C GLY A 86 -10.57 18.93 -3.36
N SER A 87 -10.40 18.82 -4.69
CA SER A 87 -11.46 18.56 -5.67
C SER A 87 -10.98 17.60 -6.76
N VAL A 88 -11.88 16.78 -7.33
CA VAL A 88 -11.52 15.87 -8.43
C VAL A 88 -11.36 16.66 -9.73
N LEU A 89 -10.16 16.69 -10.28
CA LEU A 89 -9.84 17.28 -11.58
C LEU A 89 -10.34 16.38 -12.72
N THR A 90 -9.96 15.11 -12.67
CA THR A 90 -10.35 14.11 -13.68
C THR A 90 -10.51 12.73 -13.04
N SER A 91 -11.25 11.86 -13.71
CA SER A 91 -11.36 10.44 -13.35
C SER A 91 -10.97 9.59 -14.55
N ASN A 92 -9.73 9.10 -14.54
CA ASN A 92 -9.22 8.32 -15.64
C ASN A 92 -9.63 6.85 -15.48
N ALA A 93 -10.11 6.25 -16.58
CA ALA A 93 -10.31 4.81 -16.66
C ALA A 93 -8.95 4.14 -16.96
N LEU A 94 -8.55 3.22 -16.10
CA LEU A 94 -7.31 2.45 -16.26
C LEU A 94 -7.61 1.07 -16.86
N LYS A 95 -6.63 0.16 -16.74
CA LYS A 95 -6.74 -1.22 -17.23
C LYS A 95 -7.89 -1.97 -16.55
N PHE A 96 -8.42 -2.94 -17.28
CA PHE A 96 -9.42 -3.86 -16.76
C PHE A 96 -8.74 -4.90 -15.84
N ARG A 97 -9.24 -4.98 -14.60
CA ARG A 97 -8.83 -5.87 -13.52
C ARG A 97 -10.11 -6.40 -12.84
N ASP A 98 -10.80 -7.34 -13.47
CA ASP A 98 -11.96 -7.95 -12.80
C ASP A 98 -11.56 -8.65 -11.51
N ALA A 99 -12.45 -8.60 -10.51
CA ALA A 99 -12.19 -9.14 -9.18
C ALA A 99 -12.07 -10.68 -9.15
N VAL A 100 -12.38 -11.38 -10.25
CA VAL A 100 -12.25 -12.83 -10.36
C VAL A 100 -10.81 -13.21 -10.72
N GLN A 101 -10.17 -12.43 -11.60
CA GLN A 101 -8.82 -12.71 -12.09
C GLN A 101 -7.74 -11.90 -11.39
N TRP A 102 -8.09 -10.79 -10.75
CA TRP A 102 -7.13 -9.84 -10.22
C TRP A 102 -7.43 -9.49 -8.76
N THR A 103 -6.38 -9.44 -7.97
CA THR A 103 -6.41 -9.00 -6.58
C THR A 103 -5.44 -7.83 -6.43
N TYR A 104 -5.94 -6.71 -5.91
CA TYR A 104 -5.09 -5.59 -5.52
C TYR A 104 -4.19 -6.02 -4.36
N LEU A 105 -2.88 -5.73 -4.45
CA LEU A 105 -1.94 -6.02 -3.37
C LEU A 105 -1.51 -4.75 -2.65
N ALA A 106 -1.04 -3.74 -3.39
CA ALA A 106 -0.53 -2.50 -2.83
C ALA A 106 -0.38 -1.40 -3.88
N SER A 107 -0.08 -0.20 -3.39
CA SER A 107 0.32 0.96 -4.15
C SER A 107 1.64 1.51 -3.58
N GLY A 108 2.47 2.08 -4.43
CA GLY A 108 3.77 2.67 -4.08
C GLY A 108 4.59 2.93 -5.34
N ASP A 109 5.64 3.74 -5.25
CA ASP A 109 6.52 4.08 -6.37
C ASP A 109 7.46 2.91 -6.70
N PHE A 110 7.05 2.02 -7.60
CA PHE A 110 7.75 0.76 -7.87
C PHE A 110 8.87 0.91 -8.92
N ASN A 111 9.04 2.10 -9.49
CA ASN A 111 10.11 2.44 -10.44
C ASN A 111 10.90 3.71 -10.07
N GLY A 112 10.70 4.29 -8.89
CA GLY A 112 11.45 5.43 -8.36
C GLY A 112 11.25 6.72 -9.17
N ASP A 113 10.12 6.88 -9.86
CA ASP A 113 9.85 8.06 -10.70
C ASP A 113 9.05 9.16 -10.00
N GLY A 114 8.67 8.95 -8.73
CA GLY A 114 7.88 9.85 -7.92
C GLY A 114 6.37 9.69 -8.11
N THR A 115 5.92 8.79 -8.98
CA THR A 115 4.49 8.47 -9.14
C THR A 115 4.14 7.18 -8.39
N THR A 116 2.94 7.14 -7.81
CA THR A 116 2.42 5.95 -7.17
C THR A 116 1.98 4.96 -8.23
N ASP A 117 2.53 3.75 -8.21
CA ASP A 117 2.16 2.64 -9.07
C ASP A 117 1.20 1.66 -8.36
N VAL A 118 0.78 0.61 -9.07
CA VAL A 118 -0.15 -0.40 -8.52
C VAL A 118 0.35 -1.82 -8.70
N LEU A 119 0.45 -2.56 -7.60
CA LEU A 119 0.82 -3.97 -7.56
C LEU A 119 -0.43 -4.87 -7.53
N TRP A 120 -0.48 -5.84 -8.44
CA TRP A 120 -1.59 -6.77 -8.61
C TRP A 120 -1.14 -8.21 -8.57
N LEU A 121 -1.95 -9.07 -7.95
CA LEU A 121 -1.85 -10.52 -8.10
C LEU A 121 -2.88 -11.00 -9.11
N LYS A 122 -2.45 -11.77 -10.10
CA LYS A 122 -3.34 -12.46 -11.03
C LYS A 122 -3.66 -13.86 -10.51
N SER A 123 -4.85 -14.39 -10.82
CA SER A 123 -5.33 -15.71 -10.39
C SER A 123 -4.46 -16.89 -10.85
N ASN A 124 -3.60 -16.69 -11.84
CA ASN A 124 -2.59 -17.68 -12.24
C ASN A 124 -1.28 -17.60 -11.43
N GLY A 125 -1.30 -16.85 -10.33
CA GLY A 125 -0.20 -16.66 -9.40
C GLY A 125 0.86 -15.64 -9.81
N ARG A 126 0.76 -15.04 -10.98
CA ARG A 126 1.72 -14.01 -11.43
C ARG A 126 1.41 -12.65 -10.82
N VAL A 127 2.46 -11.96 -10.43
CA VAL A 127 2.38 -10.59 -9.92
C VAL A 127 2.68 -9.62 -11.05
N TYR A 128 1.91 -8.55 -11.13
CA TYR A 128 2.08 -7.48 -12.11
C TYR A 128 2.20 -6.14 -11.40
N VAL A 129 3.07 -5.27 -11.87
CA VAL A 129 3.08 -3.85 -11.51
C VAL A 129 2.57 -3.05 -12.70
N ASP A 130 1.53 -2.27 -12.47
CA ASP A 130 1.06 -1.25 -13.40
C ASP A 130 1.80 0.05 -13.09
N LEU A 131 2.71 0.43 -13.99
CA LEU A 131 3.43 1.69 -13.88
C LEU A 131 2.54 2.83 -14.36
N MET A 132 2.40 3.84 -13.52
CA MET A 132 1.61 5.02 -13.77
C MET A 132 2.45 6.08 -14.49
N SER A 133 1.78 7.09 -15.01
CA SER A 133 2.40 8.20 -15.72
C SER A 133 1.91 9.48 -15.09
N THR A 134 2.60 10.58 -15.36
CA THR A 134 2.20 11.91 -14.88
C THR A 134 0.86 12.40 -15.44
N ALA A 135 0.27 11.68 -16.41
CA ALA A 135 -1.09 11.92 -16.88
C ALA A 135 -2.15 11.13 -16.08
N GLY A 136 -1.76 10.37 -15.05
CA GLY A 136 -2.63 9.47 -14.28
C GLY A 136 -3.16 8.31 -15.13
N THR A 137 -2.32 7.73 -15.98
CA THR A 137 -2.66 6.57 -16.83
C THR A 137 -1.59 5.48 -16.76
N VAL A 138 -1.96 4.22 -17.02
CA VAL A 138 -1.01 3.10 -17.02
C VAL A 138 -0.13 3.13 -18.28
N GLN A 139 1.15 3.46 -18.12
CA GLN A 139 2.14 3.48 -19.22
C GLN A 139 2.74 2.09 -19.51
N ALA A 140 2.91 1.26 -18.48
CA ALA A 140 3.42 -0.10 -18.62
C ALA A 140 2.74 -1.06 -17.64
N SER A 141 2.81 -2.36 -17.92
CA SER A 141 2.34 -3.39 -16.99
C SER A 141 3.30 -4.57 -17.04
N ASN A 142 4.17 -4.62 -16.05
CA ASN A 142 5.30 -5.55 -16.03
C ASN A 142 4.95 -6.76 -15.17
N ALA A 143 5.10 -7.96 -15.73
CA ALA A 143 5.05 -9.16 -14.94
C ALA A 143 6.34 -9.28 -14.11
N LEU A 144 6.21 -9.33 -12.79
CA LEU A 144 7.35 -9.60 -11.92
C LEU A 144 7.73 -11.08 -12.10
N LYS A 145 8.95 -11.35 -12.54
CA LYS A 145 9.45 -12.70 -12.85
C LYS A 145 9.68 -13.57 -11.61
N PHE A 146 9.16 -13.17 -10.46
CA PHE A 146 9.44 -13.82 -9.20
C PHE A 146 8.16 -13.96 -8.38
N ARG A 147 7.94 -15.20 -7.91
CA ARG A 147 6.92 -15.65 -6.95
C ARG A 147 5.53 -15.89 -7.52
N ASP A 148 5.26 -17.18 -7.72
CA ASP A 148 3.92 -17.72 -7.82
C ASP A 148 3.24 -17.68 -6.44
N SER A 149 2.03 -17.13 -6.35
CA SER A 149 1.20 -17.15 -5.13
C SER A 149 1.01 -18.55 -4.52
N ALA A 150 1.16 -19.62 -5.30
CA ALA A 150 1.14 -20.99 -4.77
C ALA A 150 2.26 -21.28 -3.76
N GLN A 151 3.39 -20.56 -3.86
CA GLN A 151 4.56 -20.76 -3.01
C GLN A 151 4.82 -19.61 -2.04
N TYR A 152 4.21 -18.45 -2.30
CA TYR A 152 4.50 -17.21 -1.57
C TYR A 152 3.23 -16.47 -1.17
N THR A 153 3.26 -15.95 0.05
CA THR A 153 2.26 -15.00 0.55
C THR A 153 2.84 -13.61 0.49
N TYR A 154 2.12 -12.69 -0.16
CA TYR A 154 2.43 -11.25 -0.13
C TYR A 154 2.25 -10.73 1.29
N LEU A 155 3.21 -9.94 1.78
CA LEU A 155 3.14 -9.35 3.12
C LEU A 155 2.98 -7.83 3.07
N ALA A 156 3.86 -7.14 2.34
CA ALA A 156 3.93 -5.69 2.37
C ALA A 156 4.65 -5.11 1.14
N ALA A 157 4.48 -3.81 0.96
CA ALA A 157 5.30 -2.97 0.09
C ALA A 157 5.97 -1.89 0.95
N GLY A 158 7.14 -1.44 0.53
CA GLY A 158 7.90 -0.38 1.20
C GLY A 158 9.34 -0.35 0.71
N ASP A 159 10.06 0.74 0.92
CA ASP A 159 11.48 0.86 0.58
C ASP A 159 12.33 0.11 1.60
N PHE A 160 12.73 -1.14 1.31
CA PHE A 160 13.47 -1.99 2.26
C PHE A 160 14.99 -1.81 2.13
N ASN A 161 15.49 -1.08 1.14
CA ASN A 161 16.93 -0.85 0.92
C ASN A 161 17.36 0.61 0.99
N GLY A 162 16.41 1.55 1.13
CA GLY A 162 16.63 2.98 1.27
C GLY A 162 16.97 3.67 -0.05
N ASP A 163 16.58 3.10 -1.20
CA ASP A 163 16.89 3.67 -2.51
C ASP A 163 15.80 4.61 -3.07
N GLY A 164 14.70 4.79 -2.33
CA GLY A 164 13.54 5.58 -2.73
C GLY A 164 12.53 4.81 -3.59
N THR A 165 12.83 3.59 -4.01
CA THR A 165 11.92 2.71 -4.74
C THR A 165 11.17 1.81 -3.77
N THR A 166 9.86 1.68 -3.99
CA THR A 166 9.04 0.73 -3.27
C THR A 166 9.41 -0.69 -3.68
N ASP A 167 9.79 -1.52 -2.70
CA ASP A 167 10.06 -2.93 -2.86
C ASP A 167 8.87 -3.80 -2.41
N ALA A 168 8.93 -5.11 -2.64
CA ALA A 168 7.87 -6.05 -2.25
C ALA A 168 8.36 -7.15 -1.30
N LEU A 169 7.69 -7.30 -0.16
CA LEU A 169 8.00 -8.29 0.88
C LEU A 169 7.10 -9.53 0.79
N TRP A 170 7.71 -10.71 0.89
CA TRP A 170 7.02 -11.98 0.71
C TRP A 170 7.46 -13.04 1.71
N LEU A 171 6.52 -13.86 2.14
CA LEU A 171 6.77 -15.07 2.93
C LEU A 171 6.75 -16.30 2.01
N ARG A 172 7.79 -17.13 2.07
CA ARG A 172 7.82 -18.43 1.40
C ARG A 172 7.15 -19.48 2.27
N ASN A 173 6.00 -19.98 1.85
CA ASN A 173 5.14 -20.85 2.67
C ASN A 173 5.82 -22.18 3.04
N ALA A 174 6.67 -22.71 2.16
CA ALA A 174 7.31 -24.01 2.38
C ALA A 174 8.38 -24.02 3.49
N ASN A 175 8.97 -22.88 3.84
CA ASN A 175 10.08 -22.85 4.82
C ASN A 175 10.19 -21.56 5.63
N GLY A 176 9.19 -20.68 5.56
CA GLY A 176 9.17 -19.44 6.34
C GLY A 176 10.20 -18.39 5.93
N LYS A 177 10.88 -18.53 4.79
CA LYS A 177 11.81 -17.48 4.33
C LYS A 177 11.03 -16.20 4.03
N VAL A 178 11.33 -15.14 4.77
CA VAL A 178 10.91 -13.77 4.49
C VAL A 178 11.92 -13.18 3.53
N ILE A 179 11.46 -12.78 2.36
CA ILE A 179 12.34 -12.35 1.28
C ILE A 179 11.76 -11.09 0.64
N VAL A 180 12.60 -10.09 0.45
CA VAL A 180 12.29 -8.87 -0.30
C VAL A 180 12.66 -9.09 -1.76
N GLY A 181 11.78 -8.69 -2.68
CA GLY A 181 12.14 -8.44 -4.07
C GLY A 181 12.47 -6.97 -4.23
N LEU A 182 13.75 -6.68 -4.45
CA LEU A 182 14.24 -5.32 -4.67
C LEU A 182 13.86 -4.89 -6.08
N MET A 183 13.15 -3.78 -6.18
CA MET A 183 12.64 -3.22 -7.42
C MET A 183 13.70 -2.36 -8.09
N SER A 184 13.54 -2.13 -9.38
CA SER A 184 14.45 -1.32 -10.20
C SER A 184 13.72 -0.13 -10.76
N GLY A 185 14.47 0.86 -11.24
CA GLY A 185 13.93 2.02 -11.95
C GLY A 185 13.14 1.72 -13.24
N THR A 186 12.95 0.44 -13.57
CA THR A 186 12.14 -0.02 -14.71
C THR A 186 10.88 -0.76 -14.25
N GLY A 187 10.56 -0.77 -12.96
CA GLY A 187 9.40 -1.50 -12.42
C GLY A 187 9.55 -3.02 -12.52
N THR A 188 10.76 -3.54 -12.30
CA THR A 188 11.03 -4.98 -12.31
C THR A 188 11.88 -5.36 -11.11
N VAL A 189 11.84 -6.64 -10.71
CA VAL A 189 12.71 -7.13 -9.64
C VAL A 189 14.15 -7.26 -10.15
N GLN A 190 15.08 -6.45 -9.62
CA GLN A 190 16.52 -6.52 -9.94
C GLN A 190 17.26 -7.54 -9.09
N ALA A 191 16.85 -7.72 -7.84
CA ALA A 191 17.50 -8.62 -6.89
C ALA A 191 16.51 -9.14 -5.84
N THR A 192 16.90 -10.16 -5.10
CA THR A 192 16.09 -10.67 -3.99
C THR A 192 16.96 -10.95 -2.78
N ASN A 193 16.55 -10.44 -1.62
CA ASN A 193 17.26 -10.64 -0.36
C ASN A 193 16.41 -11.47 0.60
N THR A 194 16.98 -12.53 1.18
CA THR A 194 16.33 -13.21 2.30
C THR A 194 16.64 -12.43 3.58
N LEU A 195 15.63 -11.77 4.13
CA LEU A 195 15.78 -11.01 5.38
C LEU A 195 15.94 -11.94 6.57
N LYS A 196 15.04 -12.92 6.69
CA LYS A 196 14.99 -13.83 7.83
C LYS A 196 14.21 -15.10 7.53
N ILE A 197 14.33 -16.09 8.39
CA ILE A 197 13.42 -17.23 8.45
C ILE A 197 12.45 -17.00 9.61
N ARG A 198 11.16 -16.91 9.31
CA ARG A 198 10.04 -16.81 10.25
C ARG A 198 9.14 -18.02 10.02
N ASP A 199 9.15 -18.96 10.95
CA ASP A 199 8.20 -20.09 10.92
C ASP A 199 6.76 -19.55 10.91
N PRO A 200 5.98 -19.79 9.83
CA PRO A 200 4.61 -19.30 9.73
C PRO A 200 3.69 -19.83 10.85
N ALA A 201 4.04 -20.94 11.49
CA ALA A 201 3.30 -21.47 12.64
C ALA A 201 3.56 -20.68 13.94
N GLN A 202 4.64 -19.91 13.99
CA GLN A 202 5.04 -19.14 15.18
C GLN A 202 4.96 -17.63 15.00
N TYR A 203 4.99 -17.13 13.77
CA TYR A 203 5.03 -15.69 13.51
C TYR A 203 3.93 -15.28 12.54
N THR A 204 3.26 -14.19 12.89
CA THR A 204 2.26 -13.53 12.07
C THR A 204 2.78 -12.13 11.72
N TYR A 205 2.77 -11.78 10.44
CA TYR A 205 3.05 -10.42 9.98
C TYR A 205 1.98 -9.46 10.52
N LEU A 206 2.40 -8.31 11.05
CA LEU A 206 1.50 -7.27 11.53
C LEU A 206 1.49 -6.05 10.63
N ALA A 207 2.66 -5.47 10.37
CA ALA A 207 2.81 -4.21 9.64
C ALA A 207 4.23 -4.06 9.11
N ALA A 208 4.40 -3.13 8.18
CA ALA A 208 5.68 -2.63 7.71
C ALA A 208 5.66 -1.09 7.75
N GLY A 209 6.82 -0.48 8.00
CA GLY A 209 6.98 0.96 8.07
C GLY A 209 8.33 1.33 8.68
N ASP A 210 8.80 2.56 8.51
CA ASP A 210 10.02 3.04 9.14
C ASP A 210 9.76 3.31 10.64
N PHE A 211 10.16 2.37 11.50
CA PHE A 211 9.90 2.47 12.95
C PHE A 211 11.05 3.13 13.71
N ASN A 212 12.21 3.35 13.09
CA ASN A 212 13.39 3.93 13.72
C ASN A 212 13.83 5.28 13.11
N GLY A 213 13.20 5.72 12.02
CA GLY A 213 13.47 6.97 11.31
C GLY A 213 14.72 6.92 10.43
N ASP A 214 15.18 5.74 10.00
CA ASP A 214 16.41 5.60 9.20
C ASP A 214 16.18 5.68 7.68
N GLY A 215 14.93 5.86 7.25
CA GLY A 215 14.55 5.96 5.85
C GLY A 215 14.33 4.62 5.17
N THR A 216 14.46 3.50 5.89
CA THR A 216 14.11 2.18 5.38
C THR A 216 12.89 1.59 6.08
N THR A 217 12.19 0.71 5.38
CA THR A 217 10.99 0.06 5.88
C THR A 217 11.38 -1.12 6.77
N ASP A 218 10.92 -1.09 8.01
CA ASP A 218 11.06 -2.18 8.97
C ASP A 218 9.85 -3.13 8.94
N VAL A 219 9.93 -4.27 9.64
CA VAL A 219 8.82 -5.25 9.69
C VAL A 219 8.45 -5.62 11.12
N LEU A 220 7.15 -5.52 11.43
CA LEU A 220 6.55 -5.87 12.72
C LEU A 220 5.90 -7.25 12.68
N TRP A 221 6.18 -8.07 13.69
CA TRP A 221 5.74 -9.46 13.80
C TRP A 221 5.11 -9.74 15.15
N LEU A 222 4.00 -10.50 15.17
CA LEU A 222 3.47 -11.13 16.38
C LEU A 222 3.98 -12.57 16.46
N LYS A 223 4.58 -12.93 17.58
CA LYS A 223 4.91 -14.33 17.88
C LYS A 223 3.73 -15.02 18.57
N SER A 224 3.60 -16.34 18.39
CA SER A 224 2.54 -17.17 18.99
C SER A 224 2.46 -17.12 20.52
N ASN A 225 3.52 -16.66 21.19
CA ASN A 225 3.54 -16.40 22.63
C ASN A 225 3.05 -14.99 23.02
N GLY A 226 2.48 -14.23 22.08
CA GLY A 226 1.94 -12.88 22.29
C GLY A 226 2.96 -11.74 22.22
N ARG A 227 4.26 -12.03 22.04
CA ARG A 227 5.29 -10.98 21.96
C ARG A 227 5.35 -10.37 20.57
N VAL A 228 5.47 -9.05 20.51
CA VAL A 228 5.70 -8.31 19.27
C VAL A 228 7.19 -8.08 19.07
N PHE A 229 7.67 -8.30 17.85
CA PHE A 229 9.04 -8.09 17.43
C PHE A 229 9.08 -7.14 16.25
N VAL A 230 10.04 -6.21 16.25
CA VAL A 230 10.40 -5.43 15.07
C VAL A 230 11.73 -5.95 14.51
N ASP A 231 11.75 -6.27 13.23
CA ASP A 231 12.98 -6.45 12.46
C ASP A 231 13.35 -5.07 11.90
N LEU A 232 14.38 -4.45 12.48
CA LEU A 232 14.96 -3.22 11.95
C LEU A 232 15.81 -3.58 10.73
N ILE A 233 15.54 -2.94 9.61
CA ILE A 233 16.16 -3.24 8.32
C ILE A 233 17.12 -2.11 7.96
N THR A 234 18.16 -2.41 7.20
CA THR A 234 19.02 -1.41 6.58
C THR A 234 19.64 -2.02 5.33
N ALA A 235 19.68 -1.27 4.23
CA ALA A 235 20.24 -1.73 2.95
C ALA A 235 19.76 -3.13 2.53
N GLY A 236 18.47 -3.43 2.71
CA GLY A 236 17.85 -4.69 2.30
C GLY A 236 18.22 -5.90 3.17
N SER A 237 18.72 -5.69 4.39
CA SER A 237 19.08 -6.75 5.36
C SER A 237 18.58 -6.41 6.76
N VAL A 238 18.28 -7.43 7.58
CA VAL A 238 17.90 -7.19 8.98
C VAL A 238 19.14 -6.80 9.78
N LEU A 239 19.16 -5.56 10.29
CA LEU A 239 20.18 -5.04 11.18
C LEU A 239 20.03 -5.63 12.58
N SER A 240 18.81 -5.61 13.12
CA SER A 240 18.52 -6.14 14.46
C SER A 240 17.08 -6.59 14.58
N THR A 241 16.82 -7.45 15.57
CA THR A 241 15.46 -7.87 15.92
C THR A 241 15.20 -7.58 17.36
N ASN A 242 14.32 -6.60 17.60
CA ASN A 242 14.03 -6.12 18.93
C ASN A 242 12.66 -6.61 19.36
N ALA A 243 12.57 -7.22 20.54
CA ALA A 243 11.28 -7.43 21.17
C ALA A 243 10.78 -6.08 21.68
N LEU A 244 9.60 -5.66 21.25
CA LEU A 244 8.99 -4.47 21.81
C LEU A 244 8.59 -4.78 23.26
N ASN A 245 9.22 -4.10 24.22
CA ASN A 245 9.08 -4.36 25.65
C ASN A 245 7.81 -3.73 26.26
N TRP A 246 6.73 -3.67 25.47
CA TRP A 246 5.44 -3.20 25.94
C TRP A 246 4.51 -4.40 26.15
N ARG A 247 4.61 -4.95 27.38
CA ARG A 247 3.54 -5.60 28.19
C ARG A 247 3.03 -6.99 27.73
N SER A 248 3.26 -7.96 28.61
CA SER A 248 3.09 -9.42 28.45
C SER A 248 1.70 -9.98 28.82
N THR A 249 0.60 -9.24 28.64
CA THR A 249 -0.73 -9.67 29.09
C THR A 249 -1.67 -10.05 27.93
N PRO A 250 -2.41 -11.17 28.02
CA PRO A 250 -3.45 -11.52 27.06
C PRO A 250 -4.57 -10.46 27.07
N GLY A 251 -5.09 -10.06 25.90
CA GLY A 251 -6.28 -9.20 25.80
C GLY A 251 -6.17 -8.01 24.85
N TRP A 252 -5.00 -7.76 24.25
CA TRP A 252 -4.84 -6.69 23.26
C TRP A 252 -5.24 -7.16 21.86
N VAL A 253 -5.98 -6.31 21.15
CA VAL A 253 -6.37 -6.49 19.74
C VAL A 253 -5.69 -5.39 18.94
N LEU A 254 -5.00 -5.77 17.85
CA LEU A 254 -4.48 -4.80 16.87
C LEU A 254 -5.69 -4.11 16.21
N LEU A 255 -5.81 -2.79 16.34
CA LEU A 255 -6.98 -2.03 15.90
C LEU A 255 -6.96 -1.62 14.41
N SER A 256 -5.89 -1.89 13.66
CA SER A 256 -5.88 -1.67 12.22
C SER A 256 -4.80 -2.49 11.49
N LYS A 257 -5.15 -2.89 10.26
CA LYS A 257 -4.22 -3.29 9.19
C LYS A 257 -4.15 -2.16 8.18
#